data_AF-A0AAU7PV16-F1
#
_entry.id   AF-A0AAU7PV16-F1
#
_cell.length_a   1.000
_cell.length_b   1.000
_cell.length_c   1.000
_cell.angle_alpha   90.00
_cell.angle_beta   90.00
_cell.angle_gamma   90.00
#
_symmetry.space_group_name_H-M   'P 1'
#
loop_
_entity.id
_entity.type
_entity.pdbx_description
1 polymer ?
#
loop_
_entity_poly.entity_id
_entity_poly.type
_entity_poly.pdbx_seq_one_letter_code
_entity_poly.pdbx_strand_id
1 'polypeptide(L)'
;MFQACFETEKQISYVFTVGNFKEACDKITFLESEGVGAVELCGAFGEEGAQKLIELTNNKIAIGYVTHKPEQDQLFSDFFSSFGS
;
A
#
# COMPACT_ATOMS: atom_id res chain seq x y z
N MET A 1 10.59 -7.95 -1.33
CA MET A 1 9.29 -7.79 -0.64
C MET A 1 9.36 -8.39 0.75
N PHE A 2 9.29 -7.57 1.79
CA PHE A 2 9.18 -8.04 3.18
C PHE A 2 7.74 -7.96 3.65
N GLN A 3 7.35 -8.85 4.56
CA GLN A 3 6.00 -8.88 5.13
C GLN A 3 6.04 -9.01 6.65
N ALA A 4 5.08 -8.36 7.32
CA ALA A 4 4.72 -8.61 8.70
C ALA A 4 3.24 -8.97 8.77
N CYS A 5 2.88 -9.89 9.66
CA CYS A 5 1.50 -10.31 9.92
C CYS A 5 1.19 -10.11 11.40
N PHE A 6 0.05 -9.49 11.67
CA PHE A 6 -0.51 -9.33 13.01
C PHE A 6 -1.88 -9.99 13.03
N GLU A 7 -1.98 -11.09 13.75
CA GLU A 7 -3.18 -11.90 13.84
C GLU A 7 -3.75 -11.87 15.26
N THR A 8 -5.06 -11.73 15.33
CA THR A 8 -5.87 -11.83 16.55
C THR A 8 -7.05 -12.75 16.25
N GLU A 9 -7.82 -13.12 17.28
CA GLU A 9 -9.04 -13.91 17.08
C GLU A 9 -10.08 -13.26 16.14
N LYS A 10 -10.02 -11.93 15.95
CA LYS A 10 -11.04 -11.15 15.22
C LYS A 10 -10.54 -10.52 13.93
N GLN A 11 -9.24 -10.43 13.73
CA GLN A 11 -8.66 -9.77 12.55
C GLN A 11 -7.29 -10.31 12.24
N ILE A 12 -6.95 -10.26 10.95
CA ILE A 12 -5.60 -10.43 10.43
C ILE A 12 -5.23 -9.15 9.69
N SER A 13 -4.09 -8.57 10.02
CA SER A 13 -3.54 -7.39 9.36
C SER A 13 -2.16 -7.71 8.81
N TYR A 14 -1.92 -7.31 7.56
CA TYR A 14 -0.63 -7.46 6.90
C TYR A 14 0.01 -6.10 6.65
N VAL A 15 1.34 -6.06 6.77
CA VAL A 15 2.15 -4.93 6.27
C VAL A 15 3.10 -5.49 5.22
N PHE A 16 2.95 -5.03 3.98
CA PHE A 16 3.84 -5.39 2.88
C PHE A 16 4.70 -4.20 2.50
N THR A 17 5.99 -4.45 2.29
CA THR A 17 6.91 -3.49 1.68
C THR A 17 7.16 -3.90 0.23
N VAL A 18 6.89 -2.99 -0.69
CA VAL A 18 7.04 -3.17 -2.13
C VAL A 18 8.08 -2.19 -2.66
N GLY A 19 8.96 -2.65 -3.55
CA GLY A 19 10.03 -1.82 -4.10
C GLY A 19 9.57 -0.93 -5.27
N ASN A 20 8.42 -1.22 -5.85
CA ASN A 20 7.87 -0.47 -6.98
C ASN A 20 6.36 -0.75 -7.12
N PHE A 21 5.71 0.01 -8.00
CA PHE A 21 4.27 -0.11 -8.22
C PHE A 21 3.86 -1.45 -8.85
N LYS A 22 4.72 -2.08 -9.67
CA LYS A 22 4.41 -3.39 -10.25
C LYS A 22 4.26 -4.45 -9.15
N GLU A 23 5.16 -4.46 -8.17
CA GLU A 23 5.05 -5.36 -7.00
C GLU A 23 3.76 -5.10 -6.20
N ALA A 24 3.31 -3.85 -6.10
CA ALA A 24 2.04 -3.50 -5.48
C ALA A 24 0.85 -4.11 -6.24
N CYS A 25 0.85 -4.01 -7.58
CA CYS A 25 -0.18 -4.62 -8.44
C CYS A 25 -0.18 -6.15 -8.33
N ASP A 26 0.98 -6.80 -8.41
CA ASP A 26 1.07 -8.25 -8.27
C ASP A 26 0.56 -8.70 -6.89
N LYS A 27 0.84 -7.92 -5.84
CA LYS A 27 0.40 -8.21 -4.48
C LYS A 27 -1.10 -8.01 -4.30
N ILE A 28 -1.70 -6.95 -4.85
CA ILE A 28 -3.14 -6.70 -4.62
C ILE A 28 -4.02 -7.83 -5.18
N THR A 29 -3.66 -8.39 -6.33
CA THR A 29 -4.37 -9.54 -6.92
C THR A 29 -4.29 -10.77 -6.02
N PHE A 30 -3.15 -11.02 -5.39
CA PHE A 30 -3.01 -12.10 -4.40
C PHE A 30 -3.86 -11.83 -3.15
N LEU A 31 -3.87 -10.59 -2.64
CA LEU A 31 -4.69 -10.23 -1.48
C LEU A 31 -6.19 -10.34 -1.75
N GLU A 32 -6.62 -10.05 -2.98
CA GLU A 32 -7.99 -10.30 -3.43
C GLU A 32 -8.35 -11.79 -3.31
N SER A 33 -7.47 -12.70 -3.77
CA SER A 33 -7.73 -14.14 -3.70
C SER A 33 -7.74 -14.68 -2.28
N GLU A 34 -6.99 -14.07 -1.37
CA GLU A 34 -6.98 -14.41 0.06
C GLU A 34 -8.16 -13.82 0.84
N GLY A 35 -9.04 -13.05 0.18
CA GLY A 35 -10.24 -12.47 0.79
C GLY A 35 -9.98 -11.26 1.68
N VAL A 36 -8.87 -10.53 1.46
CA VAL A 36 -8.61 -9.28 2.17
C VAL A 36 -9.67 -8.24 1.78
N GLY A 37 -10.34 -7.67 2.79
CA GLY A 37 -11.43 -6.72 2.57
C GLY A 37 -11.01 -5.27 2.36
N ALA A 38 -9.83 -4.87 2.86
CA ALA A 38 -9.33 -3.50 2.76
C ALA A 38 -7.80 -3.44 2.69
N VAL A 39 -7.29 -2.48 1.92
CA VAL A 39 -5.85 -2.18 1.80
C VAL A 39 -5.64 -0.67 1.87
N GLU A 40 -4.66 -0.25 2.66
CA GLU A 40 -4.21 1.14 2.73
C GLU A 40 -2.80 1.29 2.15
N LEU A 41 -2.63 2.26 1.24
CA LEU A 41 -1.33 2.62 0.66
C LEU A 41 -0.67 3.71 1.49
N CYS A 42 0.45 3.38 2.13
CA CYS A 42 1.25 4.33 2.90
C CYS A 42 2.12 5.20 1.96
N GLY A 43 1.56 6.30 1.44
CA GLY A 43 2.32 7.45 0.94
C GLY A 43 3.05 7.35 -0.41
N ALA A 44 3.36 6.16 -0.93
CA ALA A 44 4.28 6.03 -2.06
C ALA A 44 3.64 6.25 -3.45
N PHE A 45 2.36 5.93 -3.62
CA PHE A 45 1.75 5.82 -4.96
C PHE A 45 0.69 6.89 -5.28
N GLY A 46 0.33 7.71 -4.29
CA GLY A 46 -0.65 8.78 -4.43
C GLY A 46 -2.04 8.31 -4.90
N GLU A 47 -2.85 9.30 -5.28
CA GLU A 47 -4.22 9.08 -5.74
C GLU A 47 -4.27 8.26 -7.04
N GLU A 48 -3.39 8.55 -8.01
CA GLU A 48 -3.35 7.82 -9.28
C GLU A 48 -3.02 6.33 -9.09
N GLY A 49 -2.09 6.02 -8.18
CA GLY A 49 -1.76 4.64 -7.85
C GLY A 49 -2.92 3.92 -7.17
N ALA A 50 -3.60 4.58 -6.24
CA ALA A 50 -4.80 4.05 -5.59
C ALA A 50 -5.90 3.74 -6.61
N GLN A 51 -6.17 4.68 -7.52
CA GLN A 51 -7.17 4.53 -8.58
C GLN A 51 -6.88 3.31 -9.47
N LYS A 52 -5.62 3.11 -9.87
CA LYS A 52 -5.20 1.93 -10.65
C LYS A 52 -5.45 0.62 -9.92
N LEU A 53 -5.22 0.55 -8.61
CA LEU A 53 -5.48 -0.66 -7.82
C LEU A 53 -6.98 -0.92 -7.61
N ILE A 54 -7.80 0.14 -7.49
CA ILE A 54 -9.26 0.01 -7.45
C ILE A 54 -9.76 -0.62 -8.76
N GLU A 55 -9.26 -0.14 -9.90
CA GLU A 55 -9.60 -0.69 -11.22
C GLU A 55 -9.12 -2.14 -11.36
N LEU A 56 -7.89 -2.43 -10.96
CA LEU A 56 -7.29 -3.77 -11.03
C LEU A 56 -8.07 -4.81 -10.22
N THR A 57 -8.60 -4.41 -9.06
CA THR A 57 -9.41 -5.27 -8.18
C THR A 57 -10.90 -5.29 -8.55
N ASN A 58 -11.29 -4.60 -9.63
CA ASN A 58 -12.68 -4.40 -10.02
C ASN A 58 -13.55 -3.90 -8.85
N ASN A 59 -12.98 -3.04 -8.00
CA ASN A 59 -13.61 -2.46 -6.82
C ASN A 59 -14.16 -3.48 -5.80
N LYS A 60 -13.53 -4.66 -5.69
CA LYS A 60 -13.91 -5.69 -4.70
C LYS A 60 -13.19 -5.55 -3.36
N ILE A 61 -12.05 -4.87 -3.33
CA ILE A 61 -11.30 -4.53 -2.12
C ILE A 61 -11.41 -3.03 -1.90
N ALA A 62 -11.68 -2.60 -0.67
CA ALA A 62 -11.61 -1.17 -0.34
C ALA A 62 -10.15 -0.70 -0.37
N ILE A 63 -9.83 0.32 -1.18
CA ILE A 63 -8.49 0.89 -1.29
C ILE A 63 -8.48 2.30 -0.71
N GLY A 64 -7.70 2.49 0.36
CA GLY A 64 -7.35 3.79 0.91
C GLY A 64 -5.93 4.18 0.53
N TYR A 65 -5.62 5.48 0.55
CA TYR A 65 -4.24 5.96 0.45
C TYR A 65 -4.03 7.10 1.45
N VAL A 66 -2.83 7.11 2.02
CA VAL A 66 -2.37 8.18 2.91
C VAL A 66 -1.50 9.13 2.10
N THR A 67 -1.74 10.43 2.25
CA THR A 67 -0.86 11.49 1.72
C THR A 67 -0.48 12.44 2.85
N HIS A 68 0.47 13.33 2.58
CA HIS A 68 0.88 14.40 3.48
C HIS A 68 0.56 15.77 2.89
N LYS A 69 0.63 16.79 3.73
CA LYS A 69 0.49 18.18 3.28
C LYS A 69 1.76 18.62 2.54
N PRO A 70 1.66 19.49 1.52
CA PRO A 70 2.84 19.97 0.75
C PRO A 70 3.96 20.58 1.61
N GLU A 71 3.61 21.20 2.74
CA GLU A 71 4.56 21.75 3.72
C GLU A 71 5.45 20.69 4.39
N GLN A 72 5.23 19.40 4.13
CA GLN A 72 6.05 18.27 4.62
C GLN A 72 6.85 17.58 3.51
N ASP A 73 6.75 18.02 2.25
CA ASP A 73 7.37 17.35 1.09
C ASP A 73 8.88 17.11 1.30
N GLN A 74 9.60 18.13 1.77
CA GLN A 74 11.05 18.02 2.00
C GLN A 74 11.38 17.01 3.11
N LEU A 75 10.61 16.99 4.21
CA LEU A 75 10.83 16.06 5.32
C LEU A 75 10.60 14.61 4.90
N PHE A 76 9.54 14.37 4.10
CA PHE A 76 9.29 13.05 3.52
C PHE A 76 10.42 12.66 2.54
N SER A 77 10.84 13.57 1.67
CA SER A 77 11.94 13.34 0.72
C SER A 77 13.25 12.97 1.42
N ASP A 78 13.64 13.72 2.46
CA ASP A 78 14.86 13.50 3.22
C ASP A 78 14.82 12.16 3.99
N PHE A 79 13.66 11.84 4.60
CA PHE A 79 13.48 10.57 5.30
C PHE A 79 13.60 9.39 4.33
N PHE A 80 12.87 9.41 3.21
CA PHE A 80 12.82 8.27 2.28
C PHE A 80 14.08 8.12 1.42
N SER A 81 14.78 9.20 1.10
CA SER A 81 16.07 9.13 0.40
C SER A 81 17.15 8.44 1.24
N SER A 82 17.05 8.47 2.57
CA SER A 82 17.98 7.82 3.50
C SER A 82 17.88 6.28 3.53
N PHE A 83 16.84 5.69 2.94
CA PHE A 83 16.67 4.24 2.82
C PHE A 83 17.03 3.70 1.43
N GLY A 84 17.39 4.59 0.50
CA GLY A 84 17.83 4.26 -0.86
C GLY A 84 19.34 4.26 -0.98
N SER A 85 20.02 3.31 -0.34
CA SER A 85 21.44 2.99 -0.57
C SER A 85 21.66 1.49 -0.65
#